data_AF-A0A951HVT1-F1
#
_entry.id   AF-A0A951HVT1-F1
#
_cell.length_a   1.000
_cell.length_b   1.000
_cell.length_c   1.000
_cell.angle_alpha   90.00
_cell.angle_beta   90.00
_cell.angle_gamma   90.00
#
_symmetry.space_group_name_H-M   'P 1'
#
loop_
_entity.id
_entity.type
_entity.pdbx_description
1 polymer ?
#
loop_
_entity_poly.entity_id
_entity_poly.type
_entity_poly.pdbx_seq_one_letter_code
_entity_poly.pdbx_strand_id
1 'polypeptide(L)'
;MNREIQSRELSQTHSLAIVGLGPKGLYCLERLLAEFHARPLAHALHINVFNRSVHFGASPIYDPHQPEYILVNISIGEIDLWTASEPPIAAGRGPSFMTWYEQKFKPPTPLTGDEYLSRAVVGRYLMEGFQRLIEHLPQGVTVSCRVGEVLDILPEEPGYLLKFKTASGDREEIRADKILLATGHSQLTPGNEERRYQSFARRHTGADFIPFVYPVVESMGRISPRARVAMQGIGLTFIDAVLELTEGRGGRFTRAADGTLAYIAGGSEPQLILPFSRTGLPMTPKAFDLPAYLRPLSFFTPQ
;
A
#
# COMPACT_ATOMS: atom_id res chain seq x y z
N MET A 1 -40.03 -2.96 -52.52
CA MET A 1 -40.31 -3.02 -51.07
C MET A 1 -39.01 -3.37 -50.37
N ASN A 2 -38.17 -2.35 -50.17
CA ASN A 2 -36.81 -2.49 -49.64
C ASN A 2 -36.86 -2.69 -48.13
N ARG A 3 -36.40 -3.85 -47.67
CA ARG A 3 -35.94 -4.03 -46.30
C ARG A 3 -34.52 -3.47 -46.24
N GLU A 4 -34.40 -2.20 -45.87
CA GLU A 4 -33.11 -1.67 -45.45
C GLU A 4 -32.73 -2.32 -44.11
N ILE A 5 -31.57 -2.93 -44.18
CA ILE A 5 -30.88 -3.65 -43.12
C ILE A 5 -30.66 -2.65 -41.98
N GLN A 6 -31.25 -2.95 -40.82
CA GLN A 6 -30.91 -2.27 -39.56
C GLN A 6 -29.39 -2.29 -39.43
N SER A 7 -28.81 -1.09 -39.44
CA SER A 7 -27.47 -0.80 -38.99
C SER A 7 -27.22 -1.58 -37.70
N ARG A 8 -26.32 -2.58 -37.77
CA ARG A 8 -25.76 -3.22 -36.58
C ARG A 8 -25.26 -2.10 -35.67
N GLU A 9 -25.98 -1.86 -34.57
CA GLU A 9 -25.46 -1.08 -33.45
C GLU A 9 -24.09 -1.67 -33.12
N LEU A 10 -23.05 -0.88 -33.37
CA LEU A 10 -21.73 -1.16 -32.81
C LEU A 10 -21.95 -1.29 -31.31
N SER A 11 -21.71 -2.47 -30.75
CA SER A 11 -21.98 -2.75 -29.33
C SER A 11 -21.36 -1.64 -28.49
N GLN A 12 -22.20 -0.81 -27.87
CA GLN A 12 -21.74 0.32 -27.08
C GLN A 12 -20.87 -0.22 -25.94
N THR A 13 -19.56 -0.03 -26.07
CA THR A 13 -18.62 -0.52 -25.06
C THR A 13 -18.70 0.41 -23.88
N HIS A 14 -19.17 -0.11 -22.74
CA HIS A 14 -19.19 0.64 -21.50
C HIS A 14 -17.78 0.74 -20.94
N SER A 15 -17.51 1.80 -20.19
CA SER A 15 -16.19 2.14 -19.71
C SER A 15 -16.19 2.44 -18.21
N LEU A 16 -15.28 1.81 -17.47
CA LEU A 16 -15.06 2.02 -16.05
C LEU A 16 -13.61 2.48 -15.83
N ALA A 17 -13.40 3.52 -15.05
CA ALA A 17 -12.09 3.90 -14.56
C ALA A 17 -11.90 3.50 -13.10
N ILE A 18 -10.83 2.79 -12.78
CA ILE A 18 -10.40 2.52 -11.40
C ILE A 18 -9.16 3.38 -11.13
N VAL A 19 -9.31 4.41 -10.31
CA VAL A 19 -8.23 5.36 -9.99
C VAL A 19 -7.53 4.93 -8.69
N GLY A 20 -6.34 4.39 -8.83
CA GLY A 20 -5.55 3.80 -7.75
C GLY A 20 -5.74 2.29 -7.70
N LEU A 21 -4.72 1.54 -8.12
CA LEU A 21 -4.72 0.08 -8.09
C LEU A 21 -3.74 -0.50 -7.06
N GLY A 22 -3.80 0.03 -5.83
CA GLY A 22 -3.25 -0.64 -4.65
C GLY A 22 -4.19 -1.73 -4.13
N PRO A 23 -3.97 -2.27 -2.91
CA PRO A 23 -4.76 -3.39 -2.39
C PRO A 23 -6.28 -3.16 -2.47
N LYS A 24 -6.77 -1.99 -2.06
CA LYS A 24 -8.21 -1.67 -2.12
C LYS A 24 -8.74 -1.69 -3.56
N GLY A 25 -8.02 -1.08 -4.50
CA GLY A 25 -8.40 -1.08 -5.91
C GLY A 25 -8.36 -2.48 -6.52
N LEU A 26 -7.40 -3.31 -6.11
CA LEU A 26 -7.29 -4.71 -6.51
C LEU A 26 -8.47 -5.56 -6.01
N TYR A 27 -8.83 -5.47 -4.73
CA TYR A 27 -10.01 -6.16 -4.19
C TYR A 27 -11.30 -5.69 -4.88
N CYS A 28 -11.43 -4.40 -5.18
CA CYS A 28 -12.57 -3.89 -5.95
C CYS A 28 -12.61 -4.46 -7.38
N LEU A 29 -11.48 -4.45 -8.09
CA LEU A 29 -11.38 -5.04 -9.43
C LEU A 29 -11.76 -6.51 -9.39
N GLU A 30 -11.19 -7.28 -8.46
CA GLU A 30 -11.47 -8.70 -8.30
C GLU A 30 -12.97 -8.95 -8.07
N ARG A 31 -13.62 -8.23 -7.14
CA ARG A 31 -15.07 -8.36 -6.89
C ARG A 31 -15.92 -7.98 -8.10
N LEU A 32 -15.53 -6.95 -8.86
CA LEU A 32 -16.21 -6.59 -10.10
C LEU A 32 -16.10 -7.68 -11.16
N LEU A 33 -14.92 -8.29 -11.32
CA LEU A 33 -14.73 -9.40 -12.26
C LEU A 33 -15.55 -10.63 -11.85
N ALA A 34 -15.61 -10.96 -10.55
CA ALA A 34 -16.47 -12.03 -10.04
C ALA A 34 -17.94 -11.78 -10.38
N GLU A 35 -18.41 -10.55 -10.20
CA GLU A 35 -19.77 -10.14 -10.55
C GLU A 35 -20.06 -10.27 -12.05
N PHE A 36 -19.18 -9.78 -12.92
CA PHE A 36 -19.36 -9.89 -14.36
C PHE A 36 -19.19 -11.32 -14.88
N HIS A 37 -18.46 -12.19 -14.17
CA HIS A 37 -18.38 -13.61 -14.49
C HIS A 37 -19.68 -14.33 -14.15
N ALA A 38 -20.25 -14.10 -12.97
CA ALA A 38 -21.51 -14.71 -12.55
C ALA A 38 -22.71 -14.15 -13.29
N ARG A 39 -22.64 -12.87 -13.71
CA ARG A 39 -23.70 -12.14 -14.41
C ARG A 39 -23.12 -11.45 -15.65
N PRO A 40 -22.94 -12.18 -16.76
CA PRO A 40 -22.37 -11.63 -17.98
C PRO A 40 -23.14 -10.40 -18.48
N LEU A 41 -22.39 -9.41 -18.94
CA LEU A 41 -22.95 -8.17 -19.46
C LEU A 41 -23.54 -8.38 -20.86
N ALA A 42 -24.62 -7.66 -21.17
CA ALA A 42 -25.19 -7.62 -22.52
C ALA A 42 -24.29 -6.85 -23.51
N HIS A 43 -23.38 -6.02 -23.00
CA HIS A 43 -22.46 -5.19 -23.78
C HIS A 43 -21.02 -5.38 -23.31
N ALA A 44 -20.07 -5.09 -24.20
CA ALA A 44 -18.66 -5.11 -23.84
C ALA A 44 -18.37 -4.05 -22.75
N LEU A 45 -17.46 -4.37 -21.84
CA LEU A 45 -16.95 -3.49 -20.81
C LEU A 45 -15.44 -3.33 -20.97
N HIS A 46 -14.98 -2.09 -20.92
CA HIS A 46 -13.58 -1.75 -20.86
C HIS A 46 -13.24 -1.10 -19.51
N ILE A 47 -12.26 -1.65 -18.80
CA ILE A 47 -11.82 -1.13 -17.51
C ILE A 47 -10.43 -0.49 -17.67
N ASN A 48 -10.34 0.81 -17.44
CA ASN A 48 -9.05 1.50 -17.31
C ASN A 48 -8.60 1.46 -15.85
N VAL A 49 -7.48 0.80 -15.56
CA VAL A 49 -6.87 0.82 -14.22
C VAL A 49 -5.70 1.79 -14.19
N PHE A 50 -5.75 2.76 -13.29
CA PHE A 50 -4.73 3.79 -13.16
C PHE A 50 -3.89 3.56 -11.92
N ASN A 51 -2.57 3.60 -12.07
CA ASN A 51 -1.64 3.52 -10.96
C ASN A 51 -0.41 4.39 -11.23
N ARG A 52 0.17 5.01 -10.20
CA ARG A 52 1.34 5.89 -10.38
C ARG A 52 2.62 5.12 -10.74
N SER A 53 2.74 3.88 -10.29
CA SER A 53 3.86 3.00 -10.63
C SER A 53 3.37 1.80 -11.43
N VAL A 54 4.32 1.08 -12.03
CA VAL A 54 4.08 -0.19 -12.74
C VAL A 54 3.63 -1.33 -11.82
N HIS A 55 3.67 -1.13 -10.50
CA HIS A 55 3.37 -2.15 -9.49
C HIS A 55 1.85 -2.23 -9.24
N PHE A 56 1.08 -2.60 -10.26
CA PHE A 56 -0.36 -2.81 -10.16
C PHE A 56 -0.70 -3.92 -9.15
N GLY A 57 -1.72 -3.69 -8.32
CA GLY A 57 -2.08 -4.54 -7.18
C GLY A 57 -1.36 -4.15 -5.89
N ALA A 58 -0.15 -3.61 -5.99
CA ALA A 58 0.59 -3.03 -4.89
C ALA A 58 0.35 -1.51 -4.76
N SER A 59 0.50 -0.98 -3.56
CA SER A 59 0.56 0.46 -3.32
C SER A 59 2.01 0.86 -3.01
N PRO A 60 2.36 2.16 -2.94
CA PRO A 60 3.68 2.57 -2.45
C PRO A 60 4.02 2.04 -1.05
N ILE A 61 3.00 1.68 -0.24
CA ILE A 61 3.21 1.05 1.07
C ILE A 61 3.63 -0.42 0.95
N TYR A 62 3.25 -1.07 -0.14
CA TYR A 62 3.61 -2.46 -0.48
C TYR A 62 4.54 -2.50 -1.70
N ASP A 63 5.39 -1.48 -1.87
CA ASP A 63 6.36 -1.47 -2.97
C ASP A 63 7.23 -2.75 -2.88
N PRO A 64 7.35 -3.54 -3.97
CA PRO A 64 8.09 -4.80 -3.96
C PRO A 64 9.61 -4.61 -3.81
N HIS A 65 10.11 -3.38 -3.93
CA HIS A 65 11.52 -3.02 -3.80
C HIS A 65 11.85 -2.34 -2.46
N GLN A 66 10.88 -2.16 -1.57
CA GLN A 66 11.17 -1.64 -0.24
C GLN A 66 12.03 -2.64 0.57
N PRO A 67 12.82 -2.16 1.54
CA PRO A 67 13.68 -3.03 2.34
C PRO A 67 12.90 -4.08 3.14
N GLU A 68 13.49 -5.27 3.31
CA GLU A 68 12.85 -6.42 3.96
C GLU A 68 12.60 -6.19 5.47
N TYR A 69 13.31 -5.25 6.11
CA TYR A 69 13.05 -4.88 7.52
C TYR A 69 11.77 -4.03 7.70
N ILE A 70 11.14 -3.57 6.62
CA ILE A 70 9.84 -2.88 6.71
C ILE A 70 8.72 -3.93 6.68
N LEU A 71 8.20 -4.24 7.86
CA LEU A 71 7.27 -5.35 8.07
C LEU A 71 5.80 -4.92 7.94
N VAL A 72 4.94 -5.88 7.60
CA VAL A 72 3.50 -5.72 7.84
C VAL A 72 3.19 -5.64 9.33
N ASN A 73 2.06 -5.02 9.66
CA ASN A 73 1.56 -4.88 11.04
C ASN A 73 0.38 -5.83 11.34
N ILE A 74 0.30 -6.94 10.60
CA ILE A 74 -0.67 -8.02 10.74
C ILE A 74 0.09 -9.34 10.57
N SER A 75 -0.40 -10.37 11.24
CA SER A 75 0.08 -11.73 11.07
C SER A 75 -0.12 -12.16 9.61
N ILE A 76 0.82 -12.92 9.05
CA ILE A 76 0.71 -13.35 7.65
C ILE A 76 -0.44 -14.34 7.41
N GLY A 77 -0.93 -15.02 8.46
CA GLY A 77 -2.11 -15.89 8.41
C GLY A 77 -3.42 -15.12 8.15
N GLU A 78 -3.44 -13.81 8.43
CA GLU A 78 -4.58 -12.93 8.12
C GLU A 78 -4.53 -12.35 6.69
N ILE A 79 -3.46 -12.60 5.94
CA ILE A 79 -3.29 -12.07 4.59
C ILE A 79 -3.78 -13.11 3.58
N ASP A 80 -4.85 -12.77 2.86
CA ASP A 80 -5.27 -13.54 1.69
C ASP A 80 -5.96 -12.61 0.67
N LEU A 81 -5.53 -12.67 -0.58
CA LEU A 81 -6.24 -12.01 -1.67
C LEU A 81 -7.52 -12.78 -2.02
N TRP A 82 -7.49 -14.10 -1.87
CA TRP A 82 -8.51 -15.01 -2.36
C TRP A 82 -9.55 -15.33 -1.30
N THR A 83 -10.21 -14.29 -0.79
CA THR A 83 -11.25 -14.39 0.24
C THR A 83 -12.44 -15.23 -0.25
N ALA A 84 -13.00 -16.07 0.61
CA ALA A 84 -14.25 -16.78 0.32
C ALA A 84 -15.44 -15.81 0.37
N SER A 85 -15.85 -15.31 -0.79
CA SER A 85 -17.03 -14.46 -0.96
C SER A 85 -17.81 -14.93 -2.18
N GLU A 86 -19.12 -14.68 -2.17
CA GLU A 86 -20.01 -14.93 -3.31
C GLU A 86 -20.24 -13.64 -4.11
N PRO A 87 -20.26 -13.68 -5.45
CA PRO A 87 -19.97 -14.83 -6.30
C PRO A 87 -18.49 -15.26 -6.26
N PRO A 88 -18.14 -16.50 -6.66
CA PRO A 88 -16.76 -16.97 -6.62
C PRO A 88 -15.84 -16.14 -7.52
N ILE A 89 -14.56 -16.10 -7.15
CA ILE A 89 -13.52 -15.38 -7.88
C ILE A 89 -13.46 -15.87 -9.33
N ALA A 90 -13.59 -14.96 -10.29
CA ALA A 90 -13.65 -15.28 -11.72
C ALA A 90 -12.43 -16.09 -12.22
N ALA A 91 -11.24 -15.78 -11.71
CA ALA A 91 -9.99 -16.47 -12.03
C ALA A 91 -9.81 -17.82 -11.29
N GLY A 92 -10.82 -18.25 -10.52
CA GLY A 92 -10.68 -19.28 -9.50
C GLY A 92 -9.79 -18.82 -8.34
N ARG A 93 -9.88 -19.53 -7.21
CA ARG A 93 -9.07 -19.24 -6.03
C ARG A 93 -7.59 -19.55 -6.33
N GLY A 94 -6.71 -18.57 -6.17
CA GLY A 94 -5.27 -18.78 -6.17
C GLY A 94 -4.75 -19.34 -4.84
N PRO A 95 -3.43 -19.55 -4.70
CA PRO A 95 -2.84 -19.95 -3.42
C PRO A 95 -3.02 -18.84 -2.38
N SER A 96 -3.33 -19.22 -1.13
CA SER A 96 -3.26 -18.29 0.01
C SER A 96 -1.86 -17.69 0.13
N PHE A 97 -1.72 -16.58 0.85
CA PHE A 97 -0.41 -15.94 1.01
C PHE A 97 0.65 -16.90 1.57
N MET A 98 0.31 -17.69 2.59
CA MET A 98 1.25 -18.64 3.20
C MET A 98 1.66 -19.73 2.21
N THR A 99 0.69 -20.36 1.52
CA THR A 99 0.99 -21.38 0.51
C THR A 99 1.83 -20.83 -0.63
N TRP A 100 1.53 -19.61 -1.09
CA TRP A 100 2.33 -18.92 -2.09
C TRP A 100 3.75 -18.67 -1.61
N TYR A 101 3.92 -18.20 -0.37
CA TYR A 101 5.23 -17.92 0.21
C TYR A 101 6.07 -19.19 0.35
N GLU A 102 5.50 -20.28 0.85
CA GLU A 102 6.17 -21.58 0.98
C GLU A 102 6.65 -22.11 -0.38
N GLN A 103 5.78 -22.04 -1.40
CA GLN A 103 6.13 -22.49 -2.75
C GLN A 103 7.25 -21.65 -3.37
N LYS A 104 7.19 -20.33 -3.16
CA LYS A 104 8.09 -19.37 -3.81
C LYS A 104 9.45 -19.27 -3.13
N PHE A 105 9.47 -19.23 -1.81
CA PHE A 105 10.69 -18.96 -1.03
C PHE A 105 11.27 -20.20 -0.36
N LYS A 106 10.50 -21.30 -0.25
CA LYS A 106 10.92 -22.57 0.36
C LYS A 106 11.63 -22.34 1.71
N PRO A 107 10.96 -21.69 2.67
CA PRO A 107 11.59 -21.35 3.95
C PRO A 107 12.09 -22.62 4.64
N PRO A 108 13.21 -22.54 5.39
CA PRO A 108 13.81 -23.70 6.03
C PRO A 108 12.94 -24.29 7.15
N THR A 109 12.04 -23.48 7.71
CA THR A 109 11.05 -23.87 8.71
C THR A 109 9.65 -23.57 8.17
N PRO A 110 8.66 -24.46 8.40
CA PRO A 110 7.27 -24.17 8.06
C PRO A 110 6.76 -22.90 8.76
N LEU A 111 5.86 -22.18 8.10
CA LEU A 111 5.22 -21.00 8.67
C LEU A 111 4.11 -21.42 9.64
N THR A 112 3.95 -20.69 10.74
CA THR A 112 2.82 -20.86 11.67
C THR A 112 1.63 -19.98 11.29
N GLY A 113 1.88 -18.89 10.57
CA GLY A 113 0.92 -17.84 10.28
C GLY A 113 1.03 -16.63 11.20
N ASP A 114 1.70 -16.76 12.34
CA ASP A 114 1.91 -15.68 13.32
C ASP A 114 3.09 -14.77 12.97
N GLU A 115 3.86 -15.13 11.93
CA GLU A 115 4.99 -14.34 11.48
C GLU A 115 4.56 -12.98 10.91
N TYR A 116 5.49 -12.03 10.94
CA TYR A 116 5.35 -10.72 10.30
C TYR A 116 6.44 -10.62 9.23
N LEU A 117 6.02 -10.74 7.96
CA LEU A 117 6.94 -10.64 6.82
C LEU A 117 7.03 -9.21 6.29
N SER A 118 7.96 -8.98 5.37
CA SER A 118 8.12 -7.66 4.78
C SER A 118 6.91 -7.26 3.93
N ARG A 119 6.62 -5.96 3.89
CA ARG A 119 5.61 -5.41 2.98
C ARG A 119 5.99 -5.62 1.52
N ALA A 120 7.29 -5.74 1.20
CA ALA A 120 7.78 -6.06 -0.14
C ALA A 120 7.30 -7.45 -0.61
N VAL A 121 7.36 -8.46 0.27
CA VAL A 121 6.85 -9.81 0.00
C VAL A 121 5.34 -9.76 -0.25
N VAL A 122 4.58 -9.03 0.57
CA VAL A 122 3.14 -8.87 0.39
C VAL A 122 2.82 -8.16 -0.92
N GLY A 123 3.57 -7.13 -1.29
CA GLY A 123 3.47 -6.47 -2.58
C GLY A 123 3.62 -7.42 -3.76
N ARG A 124 4.65 -8.29 -3.72
CA ARG A 124 4.88 -9.32 -4.74
C ARG A 124 3.70 -10.28 -4.87
N TYR A 125 3.13 -10.74 -3.74
CA TYR A 125 1.93 -11.58 -3.74
C TYR A 125 0.73 -10.91 -4.41
N LEU A 126 0.46 -9.64 -4.05
CA LEU A 126 -0.66 -8.88 -4.61
C LEU A 126 -0.48 -8.61 -6.11
N MET A 127 0.75 -8.33 -6.57
CA MET A 127 1.05 -8.14 -7.99
C MET A 127 0.82 -9.41 -8.81
N GLU A 128 1.20 -10.58 -8.29
CA GLU A 128 0.92 -11.85 -8.95
C GLU A 128 -0.58 -12.17 -8.96
N GLY A 129 -1.28 -11.85 -7.88
CA GLY A 129 -2.73 -11.93 -7.81
C GLY A 129 -3.42 -11.05 -8.86
N PHE A 130 -2.95 -9.81 -9.02
CA PHE A 130 -3.41 -8.92 -10.09
C PHE A 130 -3.17 -9.53 -11.47
N GLN A 131 -1.96 -10.02 -11.76
CA GLN A 131 -1.63 -10.62 -13.04
C GLN A 131 -2.55 -11.81 -13.36
N ARG A 132 -2.81 -12.67 -12.38
CA ARG A 132 -3.73 -13.79 -12.52
C ARG A 132 -5.15 -13.33 -12.89
N LEU A 133 -5.65 -12.25 -12.30
CA LEU A 133 -6.98 -11.70 -12.64
C LEU A 133 -7.04 -11.22 -14.10
N ILE A 134 -5.98 -10.55 -14.58
CA ILE A 134 -5.90 -10.06 -15.96
C ILE A 134 -5.82 -11.20 -16.97
N GLU A 135 -5.21 -12.34 -16.61
CA GLU A 135 -5.16 -13.53 -17.47
C GLU A 135 -6.50 -14.28 -17.57
N HIS A 136 -7.45 -14.01 -16.66
CA HIS A 136 -8.71 -14.73 -16.55
C HIS A 136 -9.93 -13.77 -16.54
N LEU A 137 -9.92 -12.78 -17.43
CA LEU A 137 -11.02 -11.83 -17.54
C LEU A 137 -12.33 -12.53 -17.98
N PRO A 138 -13.49 -12.14 -17.42
CA PRO A 138 -14.79 -12.60 -17.90
C PRO A 138 -15.02 -12.25 -19.37
N GLN A 139 -15.88 -13.02 -20.03
CA GLN A 139 -16.26 -12.76 -21.43
C GLN A 139 -16.82 -11.33 -21.58
N GLY A 140 -16.34 -10.61 -22.59
CA GLY A 140 -16.78 -9.24 -22.87
C GLY A 140 -16.12 -8.17 -21.99
N VAL A 141 -15.24 -8.53 -21.06
CA VAL A 141 -14.46 -7.58 -20.25
C VAL A 141 -13.04 -7.46 -20.80
N THR A 142 -12.56 -6.22 -20.95
CA THR A 142 -11.17 -5.91 -21.27
C THR A 142 -10.59 -4.96 -20.23
N VAL A 143 -9.28 -5.01 -20.00
CA VAL A 143 -8.59 -4.14 -19.04
C VAL A 143 -7.39 -3.47 -19.70
N SER A 144 -7.21 -2.17 -19.48
CA SER A 144 -6.00 -1.43 -19.84
C SER A 144 -5.34 -0.83 -18.60
N CYS A 145 -4.05 -1.11 -18.46
CA CYS A 145 -3.21 -0.62 -17.38
C CYS A 145 -2.56 0.71 -17.79
N ARG A 146 -2.82 1.77 -17.02
CA ARG A 146 -2.30 3.12 -17.29
C ARG A 146 -1.40 3.58 -16.15
N VAL A 147 -0.12 3.75 -16.48
CA VAL A 147 0.90 4.18 -15.51
C VAL A 147 1.04 5.70 -15.56
N GLY A 148 0.71 6.36 -14.45
CA GLY A 148 0.72 7.82 -14.35
C GLY A 148 -0.24 8.32 -13.28
N GLU A 149 -0.62 9.59 -13.39
CA GLU A 149 -1.45 10.29 -12.43
C GLU A 149 -2.73 10.84 -13.06
N VAL A 150 -3.88 10.46 -12.50
CA VAL A 150 -5.14 11.17 -12.78
C VAL A 150 -5.10 12.49 -12.01
N LEU A 151 -5.07 13.61 -12.74
CA LEU A 151 -4.92 14.95 -12.22
C LEU A 151 -6.27 15.58 -11.84
N ASP A 152 -7.31 15.25 -12.59
CA ASP A 152 -8.63 15.89 -12.49
C ASP A 152 -9.71 14.97 -13.07
N ILE A 153 -10.94 15.16 -12.60
CA ILE A 153 -12.12 14.43 -13.06
C ILE A 153 -13.24 15.45 -13.27
N LEU A 154 -13.67 15.58 -14.52
CA LEU A 154 -14.73 16.50 -14.92
C LEU A 154 -16.00 15.70 -15.27
N PRO A 155 -17.20 16.14 -14.83
CA PRO A 155 -18.44 15.58 -15.33
C PRO A 155 -18.61 15.91 -16.83
N GLU A 156 -18.99 14.91 -17.63
CA GLU A 156 -19.30 15.06 -19.06
C GLU A 156 -20.51 14.16 -19.34
N GLU A 157 -21.63 14.66 -19.88
CA GLU A 157 -22.80 13.80 -20.06
C GLU A 157 -22.77 13.03 -21.41
N PRO A 158 -22.90 11.69 -21.41
CA PRO A 158 -22.95 10.79 -20.24
C PRO A 158 -21.54 10.42 -19.71
N GLY A 159 -21.37 10.38 -18.38
CA GLY A 159 -20.13 9.94 -17.72
C GLY A 159 -19.19 11.05 -17.24
N TYR A 160 -17.89 10.85 -17.50
CA TYR A 160 -16.80 11.67 -16.95
C TYR A 160 -15.60 11.73 -17.91
N LEU A 161 -14.88 12.85 -17.86
CA LEU A 161 -13.59 13.05 -18.51
C LEU A 161 -12.48 13.11 -17.45
N LEU A 162 -11.54 12.17 -17.50
CA LEU A 162 -10.36 12.13 -16.65
C LEU A 162 -9.20 12.83 -17.35
N LYS A 163 -8.60 13.84 -16.70
CA LYS A 163 -7.31 14.40 -17.14
C LYS A 163 -6.20 13.53 -16.57
N PHE A 164 -5.46 12.87 -17.44
CA PHE A 164 -4.40 11.94 -17.07
C PHE A 164 -3.04 12.48 -17.50
N LYS A 165 -2.04 12.33 -16.64
CA LYS A 165 -0.64 12.57 -16.95
C LYS A 165 0.10 11.24 -16.92
N THR A 166 0.63 10.80 -18.06
CA THR A 166 1.39 9.56 -18.17
C THR A 166 2.68 9.63 -17.34
N ALA A 167 3.31 8.49 -17.07
CA ALA A 167 4.63 8.44 -16.45
C ALA A 167 5.72 9.14 -17.29
N SER A 168 5.58 9.22 -18.62
CA SER A 168 6.47 9.99 -19.52
C SER A 168 6.25 11.51 -19.43
N GLY A 169 5.15 11.94 -18.82
CA GLY A 169 4.80 13.36 -18.65
C GLY A 169 3.80 13.90 -19.66
N ASP A 170 3.38 13.07 -20.62
CA ASP A 170 2.34 13.40 -21.61
C ASP A 170 0.98 13.57 -20.95
N ARG A 171 0.12 14.39 -21.55
CA ARG A 171 -1.24 14.62 -21.06
C ARG A 171 -2.24 13.97 -21.99
N GLU A 172 -3.15 13.20 -21.40
CA GLU A 172 -4.23 12.52 -22.10
C GLU A 172 -5.57 12.87 -21.45
N GLU A 173 -6.63 12.81 -22.24
CA GLU A 173 -8.01 12.88 -21.75
C GLU A 173 -8.68 11.53 -22.00
N ILE A 174 -9.25 10.95 -20.94
CA ILE A 174 -9.81 9.59 -20.97
C ILE A 174 -11.25 9.66 -20.51
N ARG A 175 -12.17 9.17 -21.33
CA ARG A 175 -13.59 9.09 -21.01
C ARG A 175 -13.91 7.81 -20.24
N ALA A 176 -14.80 7.92 -19.26
CA ALA A 176 -15.35 6.79 -18.52
C ALA A 176 -16.81 7.03 -18.14
N ASP A 177 -17.66 6.02 -18.29
CA ASP A 177 -19.07 6.09 -17.87
C ASP A 177 -19.21 6.08 -16.34
N LYS A 178 -18.31 5.36 -15.67
CA LYS A 178 -18.23 5.21 -14.22
C LYS A 178 -16.80 5.33 -13.73
N ILE A 179 -16.64 5.79 -12.48
CA ILE A 179 -15.34 5.91 -11.82
C ILE A 179 -15.42 5.28 -10.44
N LEU A 180 -14.41 4.46 -10.11
CA LEU A 180 -14.13 3.96 -8.78
C LEU A 180 -12.84 4.61 -8.27
N LEU A 181 -12.93 5.32 -7.14
CA LEU A 181 -11.78 5.96 -6.51
C LEU A 181 -11.23 5.07 -5.38
N ALA A 182 -9.99 4.61 -5.54
CA ALA A 182 -9.25 3.82 -4.56
C ALA A 182 -7.84 4.37 -4.35
N THR A 183 -7.73 5.70 -4.26
CA THR A 183 -6.48 6.48 -4.21
C THR A 183 -5.69 6.38 -2.91
N GLY A 184 -6.22 5.67 -1.91
CA GLY A 184 -5.60 5.57 -0.58
C GLY A 184 -5.82 6.82 0.28
N HIS A 185 -4.84 7.16 1.10
CA HIS A 185 -4.94 8.30 2.03
C HIS A 185 -4.73 9.64 1.30
N SER A 186 -5.50 10.64 1.69
CA SER A 186 -5.38 12.00 1.16
C SER A 186 -4.10 12.67 1.64
N GLN A 187 -3.55 13.56 0.82
CA GLN A 187 -2.50 14.47 1.27
C GLN A 187 -3.09 15.44 2.30
N LEU A 188 -2.45 15.54 3.47
CA LEU A 188 -2.87 16.46 4.51
C LEU A 188 -2.30 17.85 4.20
N THR A 189 -3.18 18.86 4.16
CA THR A 189 -2.75 20.25 4.15
C THR A 189 -2.07 20.57 5.48
N PRO A 190 -0.88 21.19 5.49
CA PRO A 190 -0.16 21.35 6.73
C PRO A 190 -0.95 22.08 7.82
N GLY A 191 -0.89 21.58 9.04
CA GLY A 191 -1.49 22.23 10.21
C GLY A 191 -0.71 23.47 10.67
N ASN A 192 -1.21 24.16 11.69
CA ASN A 192 -0.49 25.29 12.31
C ASN A 192 0.87 24.87 12.88
N GLU A 193 0.94 23.72 13.56
CA GLU A 193 2.19 23.19 14.11
C GLU A 193 3.19 22.82 13.01
N GLU A 194 2.76 22.13 11.97
CA GLU A 194 3.64 21.76 10.85
C GLU A 194 4.17 23.00 10.12
N ARG A 195 3.34 24.03 9.91
CA ARG A 195 3.80 25.33 9.39
C ARG A 195 4.85 25.97 10.30
N ARG A 196 4.72 25.83 11.62
CA ARG A 196 5.71 26.33 12.60
C ARG A 196 7.03 25.58 12.45
N TYR A 197 7.02 24.25 12.32
CA TYR A 197 8.24 23.46 12.12
C TYR A 197 8.91 23.73 10.77
N GLN A 198 8.12 23.84 9.70
CA GLN A 198 8.62 24.25 8.37
C GLN A 198 9.29 25.63 8.44
N SER A 199 8.65 26.59 9.11
CA SER A 199 9.20 27.93 9.29
C SER A 199 10.47 27.92 10.14
N PHE A 200 10.53 27.07 11.16
CA PHE A 200 11.73 26.89 11.98
C PHE A 200 12.89 26.36 11.12
N ALA A 201 12.68 25.28 10.36
CA ALA A 201 13.70 24.71 9.47
C ALA A 201 14.24 25.74 8.46
N ARG A 202 13.35 26.53 7.84
CA ARG A 202 13.75 27.58 6.89
C ARG A 202 14.62 28.69 7.50
N ARG A 203 14.48 28.97 8.80
CA ARG A 203 15.21 30.05 9.49
C ARG A 203 16.54 29.61 10.11
N HIS A 204 16.79 28.31 10.23
CA HIS A 204 17.95 27.79 10.95
C HIS A 204 18.78 26.90 10.03
N THR A 205 19.98 27.36 9.67
CA THR A 205 20.93 26.57 8.88
C THR A 205 21.25 25.25 9.58
N GLY A 206 21.12 24.14 8.87
CA GLY A 206 21.34 22.79 9.40
C GLY A 206 20.12 22.14 10.06
N ALA A 207 18.96 22.82 10.11
CA ALA A 207 17.68 22.21 10.48
C ALA A 207 16.88 21.82 9.23
N ASP A 208 16.15 20.70 9.31
CA ASP A 208 15.23 20.25 8.27
C ASP A 208 13.91 19.79 8.90
N PHE A 209 12.84 19.78 8.10
CA PHE A 209 11.55 19.25 8.49
C PHE A 209 11.06 18.25 7.45
N ILE A 210 10.86 17.00 7.89
CA ILE A 210 10.29 15.92 7.09
C ILE A 210 8.81 15.82 7.46
N PRO A 211 7.89 16.29 6.58
CA PRO A 211 6.45 16.35 6.91
C PRO A 211 5.78 14.97 6.87
N PHE A 212 6.36 14.02 6.14
CA PHE A 212 5.78 12.71 5.92
C PHE A 212 6.88 11.67 5.81
N VAL A 213 6.67 10.51 6.41
CA VAL A 213 7.69 9.46 6.51
C VAL A 213 7.74 8.59 5.25
N TYR A 214 6.60 8.33 4.57
CA TYR A 214 6.61 7.49 3.38
C TYR A 214 6.85 8.31 2.11
N PRO A 215 7.57 7.80 1.11
CA PRO A 215 8.38 6.57 1.13
C PRO A 215 9.53 6.63 2.15
N VAL A 216 9.69 5.57 2.95
CA VAL A 216 10.52 5.55 4.17
C VAL A 216 12.00 5.77 3.86
N VAL A 217 12.53 5.04 2.88
CA VAL A 217 13.95 5.08 2.52
C VAL A 217 14.34 6.47 2.03
N GLU A 218 13.53 7.05 1.15
CA GLU A 218 13.78 8.36 0.55
C GLU A 218 13.66 9.47 1.58
N SER A 219 12.63 9.41 2.44
CA SER A 219 12.37 10.45 3.44
C SER A 219 13.43 10.43 4.53
N MET A 220 13.75 9.26 5.09
CA MET A 220 14.75 9.10 6.14
C MET A 220 16.19 9.18 5.59
N GLY A 221 16.37 8.91 4.29
CA GLY A 221 17.62 9.11 3.55
C GLY A 221 18.19 10.53 3.68
N ARG A 222 17.31 11.52 3.88
CA ARG A 222 17.66 12.94 4.11
C ARG A 222 18.35 13.20 5.44
N ILE A 223 18.25 12.28 6.40
CA ILE A 223 18.84 12.42 7.73
C ILE A 223 20.28 11.95 7.69
N SER A 224 21.21 12.85 8.01
CA SER A 224 22.64 12.54 8.04
C SER A 224 23.03 11.67 9.24
N PRO A 225 24.11 10.87 9.11
CA PRO A 225 24.74 10.25 10.27
C PRO A 225 25.07 11.31 11.33
N ARG A 226 24.87 10.97 12.60
CA ARG A 226 25.04 11.89 13.76
C ARG A 226 24.02 13.03 13.89
N ALA A 227 22.99 13.10 13.04
CA ALA A 227 21.89 14.04 13.24
C ALA A 227 21.19 13.81 14.60
N ARG A 228 20.57 14.87 15.13
CA ARG A 228 19.65 14.78 16.28
C ARG A 228 18.24 14.93 15.73
N VAL A 229 17.45 13.87 15.84
CA VAL A 229 16.14 13.77 15.21
C VAL A 229 15.07 13.77 16.29
N ALA A 230 14.11 14.69 16.20
CA ALA A 230 12.90 14.66 17.01
C ALA A 230 11.75 14.11 16.16
N MET A 231 11.01 13.13 16.66
CA MET A 231 9.92 12.47 15.94
C MET A 231 8.59 12.65 16.66
N GLN A 232 7.65 13.31 16.01
CA GLN A 232 6.30 13.50 16.53
C GLN A 232 5.43 12.28 16.17
N GLY A 233 5.00 11.55 17.20
CA GLY A 233 4.22 10.31 17.10
C GLY A 233 5.06 9.07 17.42
N ILE A 234 4.48 8.13 18.15
CA ILE A 234 5.11 6.87 18.58
C ILE A 234 4.21 5.68 18.17
N GLY A 235 3.73 5.72 16.93
CA GLY A 235 2.88 4.69 16.33
C GLY A 235 3.63 3.84 15.29
N LEU A 236 2.89 3.14 14.43
CA LEU A 236 3.48 2.25 13.42
C LEU A 236 4.47 2.94 12.47
N THR A 237 4.14 4.15 12.01
CA THR A 237 5.02 4.92 11.12
C THR A 237 6.32 5.34 11.80
N PHE A 238 6.30 5.55 13.13
CA PHE A 238 7.53 5.80 13.89
C PHE A 238 8.44 4.57 13.91
N ILE A 239 7.87 3.37 14.02
CA ILE A 239 8.65 2.12 13.99
C ILE A 239 9.38 1.99 12.64
N ASP A 240 8.68 2.20 11.52
CA ASP A 240 9.30 2.16 10.19
C ASP A 240 10.45 3.17 10.04
N ALA A 241 10.25 4.40 10.52
CA ALA A 241 11.28 5.44 10.50
C ALA A 241 12.50 5.06 11.35
N VAL A 242 12.28 4.49 12.54
CA VAL A 242 13.38 4.02 13.41
C VAL A 242 14.12 2.86 12.76
N LEU A 243 13.43 1.87 12.19
CA LEU A 243 14.06 0.74 11.50
C LEU A 243 14.94 1.21 10.34
N GLU A 244 14.47 2.17 9.54
CA GLU A 244 15.28 2.76 8.48
C GLU A 244 16.49 3.54 9.01
N LEU A 245 16.35 4.27 10.12
CA LEU A 245 17.45 4.99 10.75
C LEU A 245 18.39 4.11 11.59
N THR A 246 18.10 2.81 11.71
CA THR A 246 18.88 1.84 12.48
C THR A 246 19.33 0.68 11.60
N GLU A 247 18.48 -0.30 11.33
CA GLU A 247 18.79 -1.42 10.43
C GLU A 247 19.12 -0.95 9.01
N GLY A 248 18.39 0.04 8.49
CA GLY A 248 18.69 0.68 7.20
C GLY A 248 20.03 1.42 7.19
N ARG A 249 20.65 1.66 8.36
CA ARG A 249 21.98 2.25 8.53
C ARG A 249 23.06 1.23 8.90
N GLY A 250 22.74 -0.07 8.77
CA GLY A 250 23.68 -1.18 9.01
C GLY A 250 23.68 -1.70 10.44
N GLY A 251 22.87 -1.13 11.33
CA GLY A 251 22.65 -1.67 12.66
C GLY A 251 21.88 -2.98 12.64
N ARG A 252 21.91 -3.72 13.75
CA ARG A 252 21.28 -5.05 13.84
C ARG A 252 20.71 -5.29 15.22
N PHE A 253 19.51 -5.84 15.29
CA PHE A 253 18.96 -6.40 16.53
C PHE A 253 19.35 -7.87 16.63
N THR A 254 19.96 -8.26 17.75
CA THR A 254 20.24 -9.66 18.08
C THR A 254 19.35 -10.10 19.22
N ARG A 255 18.84 -11.32 19.13
CA ARG A 255 18.01 -11.92 20.17
C ARG A 255 18.84 -12.93 20.95
N ALA A 256 18.93 -12.76 22.26
CA ALA A 256 19.53 -13.72 23.16
C ALA A 256 18.60 -14.93 23.38
N ALA A 257 19.14 -16.01 23.94
CA ALA A 257 18.39 -17.26 24.17
C ALA A 257 17.19 -17.08 25.12
N ASP A 258 17.23 -16.09 26.00
CA ASP A 258 16.15 -15.70 26.92
C ASP A 258 15.08 -14.81 26.28
N GLY A 259 15.24 -14.48 24.98
CA GLY A 259 14.34 -13.61 24.24
C GLY A 259 14.67 -12.12 24.31
N THR A 260 15.65 -11.71 25.12
CA THR A 260 16.08 -10.31 25.23
C THR A 260 16.65 -9.81 23.91
N LEU A 261 16.30 -8.58 23.52
CA LEU A 261 16.84 -7.92 22.33
C LEU A 261 18.00 -7.00 22.70
N ALA A 262 19.12 -7.14 22.01
CA ALA A 262 20.24 -6.20 22.04
C ALA A 262 20.37 -5.54 20.65
N TYR A 263 20.66 -4.24 20.62
CA TYR A 263 20.93 -3.53 19.38
C TYR A 263 22.43 -3.27 19.24
N ILE A 264 22.97 -3.57 18.06
CA ILE A 264 24.35 -3.33 17.68
C ILE A 264 24.32 -2.25 16.59
N ALA A 265 24.90 -1.09 16.88
CA ALA A 265 24.99 0.02 15.92
C ALA A 265 25.98 -0.30 14.78
N GLY A 266 25.60 0.07 13.56
CA GLY A 266 26.41 0.00 12.34
C GLY A 266 27.31 1.22 12.10
N GLY A 267 27.11 2.32 12.84
CA GLY A 267 27.94 3.52 12.82
C GLY A 267 27.44 4.65 11.90
N SER A 268 26.38 4.40 11.14
CA SER A 268 25.75 5.40 10.25
C SER A 268 24.42 5.93 10.78
N GLU A 269 24.05 5.57 12.01
CA GLU A 269 22.83 6.03 12.67
C GLU A 269 22.87 7.52 13.02
N PRO A 270 21.70 8.16 13.24
CA PRO A 270 21.62 9.42 13.95
C PRO A 270 22.24 9.33 15.35
N GLN A 271 22.74 10.46 15.86
CA GLN A 271 23.29 10.53 17.22
C GLN A 271 22.19 10.35 18.27
N LEU A 272 20.99 10.84 17.97
CA LEU A 272 19.85 10.80 18.88
C LEU A 272 18.56 10.72 18.07
N ILE A 273 17.69 9.79 18.46
CA ILE A 273 16.29 9.77 18.05
C ILE A 273 15.44 10.05 19.30
N LEU A 274 14.75 11.18 19.30
CA LEU A 274 13.90 11.63 20.40
C LEU A 274 12.42 11.50 19.99
N PRO A 275 11.75 10.39 20.35
CA PRO A 275 10.31 10.27 20.16
C PRO A 275 9.55 11.17 21.11
N PHE A 276 8.45 11.78 20.65
CA PHE A 276 7.48 12.45 21.50
C PHE A 276 6.07 12.30 20.95
N SER A 277 5.08 12.25 21.83
CA SER A 277 3.66 12.22 21.48
C SER A 277 2.86 13.00 22.52
N ARG A 278 1.55 13.18 22.29
CA ARG A 278 0.66 13.85 23.26
C ARG A 278 0.65 13.17 24.63
N THR A 279 0.79 11.85 24.66
CA THR A 279 0.76 11.04 25.89
C THR A 279 2.14 10.61 26.36
N GLY A 280 3.18 10.74 25.52
CA GLY A 280 4.51 10.18 25.77
C GLY A 280 4.57 8.64 25.70
N LEU A 281 3.46 7.98 25.36
CA LEU A 281 3.36 6.52 25.34
C LEU A 281 3.39 5.98 23.90
N PRO A 282 4.03 4.81 23.67
CA PRO A 282 3.88 4.05 22.44
C PRO A 282 2.44 3.60 22.21
N MET A 283 2.10 3.34 20.95
CA MET A 283 0.84 2.67 20.61
C MET A 283 0.78 1.28 21.26
N THR A 284 -0.38 0.91 21.82
CA THR A 284 -0.61 -0.45 22.29
C THR A 284 -0.60 -1.44 21.12
N PRO A 285 0.03 -2.62 21.27
CA PRO A 285 -0.06 -3.66 20.24
C PRO A 285 -1.53 -4.03 20.01
N LYS A 286 -1.85 -4.49 18.79
CA LYS A 286 -3.17 -5.06 18.52
C LYS A 286 -3.38 -6.21 19.51
N ALA A 287 -4.48 -6.17 20.25
CA ALA A 287 -4.78 -7.16 21.27
C ALA A 287 -5.11 -8.49 20.58
N PHE A 288 -4.18 -9.44 20.64
CA PHE A 288 -4.50 -10.85 20.61
C PHE A 288 -4.25 -11.34 22.03
N ASP A 289 -5.33 -11.49 22.80
CA ASP A 289 -5.38 -12.08 24.15
C ASP A 289 -4.05 -12.11 24.92
N LEU A 290 -3.54 -10.94 25.34
CA LEU A 290 -2.47 -10.93 26.34
C LEU A 290 -3.08 -11.39 27.68
N PRO A 291 -2.61 -12.49 28.28
CA PRO A 291 -3.08 -12.91 29.59
C PRO A 291 -2.86 -11.78 30.60
N ALA A 292 -3.82 -11.56 31.50
CA ALA A 292 -3.79 -10.44 32.46
C ALA A 292 -2.50 -10.39 33.32
N TYR A 293 -1.81 -11.53 33.49
CA TYR A 293 -0.57 -11.64 34.26
C TYR A 293 0.71 -11.20 33.51
N LEU A 294 0.66 -11.00 32.19
CA LEU A 294 1.72 -10.33 31.42
C LEU A 294 1.60 -8.80 31.43
N ARG A 295 0.76 -8.25 32.33
CA ARG A 295 0.71 -6.81 32.61
C ARG A 295 1.43 -6.42 33.90
N PRO A 296 2.74 -6.60 34.06
CA PRO A 296 3.50 -5.65 34.85
C PRO A 296 3.77 -4.41 33.97
N LEU A 297 3.13 -3.30 34.31
CA LEU A 297 3.53 -1.98 33.80
C LEU A 297 4.92 -1.68 34.37
N SER A 298 5.95 -1.79 33.53
CA SER A 298 7.35 -1.64 33.98
C SER A 298 7.99 -0.29 33.67
N PHE A 299 7.33 0.63 32.96
CA PHE A 299 7.92 1.96 32.70
C PHE A 299 6.90 3.11 32.78
N PHE A 300 7.35 4.18 33.46
CA PHE A 300 6.75 5.51 33.60
C PHE A 300 5.48 5.64 34.47
N THR A 301 5.61 5.41 35.78
CA THR A 301 4.77 6.10 36.77
C THR A 301 5.61 7.10 37.56
N PRO A 302 5.25 8.39 37.61
CA PRO A 302 5.67 9.26 38.72
C PRO A 302 5.13 8.67 40.03
N GLN A 303 5.90 8.78 41.11
CA GLN A 303 5.40 8.53 42.47
C GLN A 303 4.30 9.53 42.83
#